data_AF-A0AA87YW64-F1
#
_entry.id   AF-A0AA87YW64-F1
#
_cell.length_a   1.000
_cell.length_b   1.000
_cell.length_c   1.000
_cell.angle_alpha   90.00
_cell.angle_beta   90.00
_cell.angle_gamma   90.00
#
_symmetry.space_group_name_H-M   'P 1'
#
loop_
_entity.id
_entity.type
_entity.pdbx_description
1 polymer ?
#
loop_
_entity_poly.entity_id
_entity_poly.type
_entity_poly.pdbx_seq_one_letter_code
_entity_poly.pdbx_strand_id
1 'polypeptide(L)'
;MKLEEPDDEESIGDVIRMMKRVRLSRLGHRPSESMTDVVSPSKPPSKLLYALPPGLADEPPKDVLEEFREWFKNGILKRTHSGKRPPRYSPKHNTLDKPHDLGCMLVEKKSWYYELATSPVWLWDEHIDVAFHYLKKKIRQFPKLKQRKVTTVGTFFSAKVCSLWTIYQATPDKFDWGCCDSIFRIMLGVRVQSGASWFDVNTVLMPIYLGDLKHWALVKLELTNWTIEVYDSLQHEGPHNSKVRVGVEGLSKFIPLLAEKNSLFEFKPRDPPGNYSIPVTIMKYIHQQANGGDCGMFTIKNIECLIEGRDVRYWVIDARMQIFREWLACYLWSHSNRKLDQTYKSDDDGETDF
;
A
#
# COMPACT_ATOMS: atom_id res chain seq x y z
N MET A 1 16.59 38.48 -16.55
CA MET A 1 15.27 38.32 -15.90
C MET A 1 15.29 36.96 -15.24
N LYS A 2 15.58 36.90 -13.94
CA LYS A 2 15.53 35.66 -13.15
C LYS A 2 14.05 35.33 -12.98
N LEU A 3 13.64 34.15 -13.39
CA LEU A 3 12.35 33.59 -13.03
C LEU A 3 12.47 33.18 -11.57
N GLU A 4 11.78 33.90 -10.69
CA GLU A 4 11.52 33.46 -9.32
C GLU A 4 10.53 32.30 -9.40
N GLU A 5 10.91 31.15 -8.86
CA GLU A 5 9.98 30.05 -8.56
C GLU A 5 9.08 30.49 -7.39
N PRO A 6 7.80 30.10 -7.36
CA PRO A 6 6.90 30.49 -6.28
C PRO A 6 7.28 29.81 -4.96
N ASP A 7 7.58 30.64 -3.96
CA ASP A 7 8.10 30.29 -2.63
C ASP A 7 6.98 29.86 -1.64
N ASP A 8 5.93 29.19 -2.13
CA ASP A 8 4.68 28.93 -1.38
C ASP A 8 4.50 27.45 -0.97
N GLU A 9 5.57 26.67 -0.75
CA GLU A 9 5.43 25.40 -0.03
C GLU A 9 5.33 25.68 1.49
N GLU A 10 4.10 25.58 2.03
CA GLU A 10 3.85 25.72 3.47
C GLU A 10 4.80 24.80 4.27
N SER A 11 5.60 25.39 5.17
CA SER A 11 6.57 24.65 5.98
C SER A 11 5.87 23.53 6.78
N ILE A 12 6.49 22.35 6.88
CA ILE A 12 5.97 21.26 7.72
C ILE A 12 5.63 21.73 9.14
N GLY A 13 6.44 22.64 9.70
CA GLY A 13 6.19 23.18 11.03
C GLY A 13 4.84 23.91 11.13
N ASP A 14 4.47 24.64 10.08
CA ASP A 14 3.20 25.35 9.98
C ASP A 14 2.04 24.38 9.74
N VAL A 15 2.23 23.37 8.88
CA VAL A 15 1.26 22.28 8.67
C VAL A 15 0.98 21.52 9.97
N ILE A 16 2.00 21.16 10.74
CA ILE A 16 1.86 20.51 12.05
C ILE A 16 1.06 21.42 12.99
N ARG A 17 1.41 22.71 13.07
CA ARG A 17 0.73 23.67 13.95
C ARG A 17 -0.74 23.84 13.56
N MET A 18 -1.04 23.96 12.27
CA MET A 18 -2.39 24.03 11.73
C MET A 18 -3.18 22.77 12.09
N MET A 19 -2.62 21.58 11.83
CA MET A 19 -3.29 20.32 12.15
C MET A 19 -3.54 20.15 13.65
N LYS A 20 -2.59 20.55 14.50
CA LYS A 20 -2.79 20.57 15.96
C LYS A 20 -3.96 21.47 16.35
N ARG A 21 -4.06 22.68 15.80
CA ARG A 21 -5.19 23.59 16.05
C ARG A 21 -6.54 22.98 15.63
N VAL A 22 -6.60 22.39 14.44
CA VAL A 22 -7.82 21.73 13.92
C VAL A 22 -8.22 20.53 14.79
N ARG A 23 -7.27 19.75 15.31
CA ARG A 23 -7.57 18.61 16.20
C ARG A 23 -8.03 19.05 17.58
N LEU A 24 -7.39 20.06 18.17
CA LEU A 24 -7.78 20.61 19.47
C LEU A 24 -9.18 21.26 19.41
N SER A 25 -9.53 21.92 18.31
CA SER A 25 -10.88 22.48 18.14
C SER A 25 -11.97 21.41 18.03
N ARG A 26 -11.68 20.29 17.37
CA ARG A 26 -12.59 19.11 17.29
C ARG A 26 -12.76 18.40 18.63
N LEU A 27 -11.74 18.36 19.48
CA LEU A 27 -11.83 17.80 20.83
C LEU A 27 -12.67 18.67 21.78
N GLY A 28 -12.78 19.98 21.49
CA GLY A 28 -13.57 20.94 22.28
C GLY A 28 -15.04 21.08 21.87
N HIS A 29 -15.48 20.49 20.76
CA HIS A 29 -16.88 20.51 20.31
C HIS A 29 -17.58 19.18 20.61
N ARG A 30 -18.59 19.20 21.49
CA ARG A 30 -19.60 18.13 21.54
C ARG A 30 -20.48 18.24 20.28
N PRO A 31 -20.74 17.15 19.54
CA PRO A 31 -21.72 17.20 18.46
C PRO A 31 -23.13 17.35 19.06
N SER A 32 -23.86 18.41 18.69
CA SER A 32 -25.32 18.42 18.78
C SER A 32 -25.89 17.64 17.59
N GLU A 33 -26.93 16.85 17.85
CA GLU A 33 -27.59 15.99 16.86
C GLU A 33 -28.51 16.73 15.88
N SER A 34 -28.66 16.08 14.72
CA SER A 34 -29.75 16.12 13.74
C SER A 34 -29.73 17.22 12.65
N MET A 35 -29.53 16.76 11.41
CA MET A 35 -30.59 16.79 10.40
C MET A 35 -30.30 15.73 9.34
N THR A 36 -31.27 14.83 9.15
CA THR A 36 -31.32 13.80 8.13
C THR A 36 -31.92 14.37 6.87
N ASP A 37 -31.14 14.49 5.79
CA ASP A 37 -31.68 14.55 4.43
C ASP A 37 -31.30 13.26 3.70
N VAL A 38 -32.30 12.39 3.57
CA VAL A 38 -32.23 11.16 2.78
C VAL A 38 -32.34 11.55 1.31
N VAL A 39 -31.22 11.82 0.67
CA VAL A 39 -31.14 11.79 -0.79
C VAL A 39 -31.11 10.32 -1.20
N SER A 40 -32.20 9.88 -1.84
CA SER A 40 -32.29 8.54 -2.42
C SER A 40 -31.25 8.39 -3.54
N PRO A 41 -30.34 7.42 -3.49
CA PRO A 41 -29.41 7.22 -4.59
C PRO A 41 -30.15 6.61 -5.78
N SER A 42 -30.15 7.32 -6.90
CA SER A 42 -30.44 6.74 -8.21
C SER A 42 -29.51 5.54 -8.42
N LYS A 43 -30.08 4.39 -8.80
CA LYS A 43 -29.32 3.16 -9.04
C LYS A 43 -28.27 3.39 -10.14
N PRO A 44 -26.97 3.16 -9.89
CA PRO A 44 -25.98 3.12 -10.96
C PRO A 44 -26.06 1.78 -11.72
N PRO A 45 -25.60 1.72 -12.98
CA PRO A 45 -25.61 0.50 -13.78
C PRO A 45 -24.81 -0.61 -13.09
N SER A 46 -25.41 -1.78 -13.00
CA SER A 46 -24.85 -2.96 -12.36
C SER A 46 -23.67 -3.52 -13.17
N LYS A 47 -22.44 -3.16 -12.82
CA LYS A 47 -21.21 -3.98 -12.91
C LYS A 47 -20.05 -3.18 -12.27
N LEU A 48 -19.63 -3.60 -11.07
CA LEU A 48 -18.48 -3.08 -10.30
C LEU A 48 -18.37 -1.54 -10.17
N LEU A 49 -19.06 -0.98 -9.16
CA LEU A 49 -18.95 0.45 -8.81
C LEU A 49 -17.54 0.84 -8.32
N TYR A 50 -16.81 -0.11 -7.73
CA TYR A 50 -15.48 0.11 -7.16
C TYR A 50 -14.45 -0.80 -7.80
N ALA A 51 -13.18 -0.37 -7.77
CA ALA A 51 -12.07 -1.13 -8.35
C ALA A 51 -11.85 -2.47 -7.64
N LEU A 52 -11.92 -2.49 -6.30
CA LEU A 52 -11.84 -3.72 -5.50
C LEU A 52 -13.19 -4.06 -4.89
N PRO A 53 -13.50 -5.36 -4.71
CA PRO A 53 -14.76 -5.77 -4.13
C PRO A 53 -14.80 -5.50 -2.61
N PRO A 54 -15.99 -5.46 -1.99
CA PRO A 54 -16.13 -5.27 -0.55
C PRO A 54 -15.43 -6.34 0.30
N GLY A 55 -15.49 -7.61 -0.10
CA GLY A 55 -14.95 -8.75 0.65
C GLY A 55 -13.64 -9.30 0.09
N LEU A 56 -12.80 -9.84 0.99
CA LEU A 56 -11.46 -10.36 0.72
C LEU A 56 -11.40 -11.48 -0.33
N ALA A 57 -12.48 -12.24 -0.45
CA ALA A 57 -12.59 -13.42 -1.29
C ALA A 57 -13.76 -13.35 -2.27
N ASP A 58 -14.29 -12.14 -2.46
CA ASP A 58 -15.30 -11.92 -3.48
C ASP A 58 -14.62 -12.15 -4.84
N GLU A 59 -15.23 -13.01 -5.66
CA GLU A 59 -14.77 -13.32 -7.01
C GLU A 59 -15.25 -12.22 -7.97
N PRO A 60 -14.48 -11.87 -9.02
CA PRO A 60 -14.98 -11.01 -10.08
C PRO A 60 -16.24 -11.61 -10.72
N PRO A 61 -17.19 -10.80 -11.23
CA PRO A 61 -18.32 -11.30 -11.99
C PRO A 61 -17.84 -12.24 -13.12
N LYS A 62 -18.51 -13.38 -13.29
CA LYS A 62 -18.05 -14.46 -14.18
C LYS A 62 -17.80 -13.99 -15.62
N ASP A 63 -18.70 -13.17 -16.13
CA ASP A 63 -18.61 -12.56 -17.46
C ASP A 63 -17.37 -11.65 -17.60
N VAL A 64 -17.10 -10.82 -16.59
CA VAL A 64 -15.91 -9.96 -16.55
C VAL A 64 -14.63 -10.79 -16.45
N LEU A 65 -14.65 -11.88 -15.67
CA LEU A 65 -13.50 -12.78 -15.52
C LEU A 65 -13.22 -13.55 -16.82
N GLU A 66 -14.25 -14.01 -17.52
CA GLU A 66 -14.13 -14.67 -18.82
C GLU A 66 -13.56 -13.71 -19.87
N GLU A 67 -14.08 -12.49 -19.95
CA GLU A 67 -13.57 -11.43 -20.84
C GLU A 67 -12.10 -11.11 -20.54
N PHE A 68 -11.75 -10.95 -19.26
CA PHE A 68 -10.37 -10.75 -18.84
C PHE A 68 -9.49 -11.92 -19.27
N ARG A 69 -9.92 -13.18 -19.09
CA ARG A 69 -9.15 -14.37 -19.45
C ARG A 69 -8.92 -14.47 -20.96
N GLU A 70 -9.93 -14.14 -21.77
CA GLU A 70 -9.83 -14.09 -23.23
C GLU A 70 -8.84 -13.01 -23.67
N TRP A 71 -9.02 -11.79 -23.16
CA TRP A 71 -8.10 -10.69 -23.39
C TRP A 71 -6.69 -11.09 -22.96
N PHE A 72 -6.50 -11.62 -21.76
CA PHE A 72 -5.21 -11.98 -21.17
C PHE A 72 -4.44 -13.01 -21.99
N LYS A 73 -5.13 -14.06 -22.47
CA LYS A 73 -4.54 -15.13 -23.29
C LYS A 73 -4.18 -14.66 -24.69
N ASN A 74 -4.86 -13.65 -25.22
CA ASN A 74 -4.62 -13.15 -26.57
C ASN A 74 -3.18 -12.64 -26.73
N GLY A 75 -2.46 -13.19 -27.71
CA GLY A 75 -1.08 -12.80 -28.05
C GLY A 75 0.02 -13.35 -27.15
N ILE A 76 -0.32 -14.23 -26.19
CA ILE A 76 0.68 -14.86 -25.32
C ILE A 76 1.55 -15.82 -26.13
N LEU A 77 2.87 -15.73 -25.98
CA LEU A 77 3.81 -16.59 -26.69
C LEU A 77 4.02 -17.91 -25.95
N LYS A 78 4.00 -19.02 -26.68
CA LYS A 78 4.39 -20.33 -26.12
C LYS A 78 5.87 -20.26 -25.73
N ARG A 79 6.21 -20.75 -24.54
CA ARG A 79 7.62 -20.92 -24.12
C ARG A 79 8.31 -21.86 -25.11
N THR A 80 9.36 -21.38 -25.77
CA THR A 80 10.32 -22.25 -26.43
C THR A 80 11.36 -22.71 -25.40
N HIS A 81 11.83 -23.96 -25.51
CA HIS A 81 12.80 -24.56 -24.58
C HIS A 81 14.22 -23.94 -24.63
N SER A 82 14.43 -22.85 -25.37
CA SER A 82 15.73 -22.19 -25.42
C SER A 82 15.91 -21.30 -24.20
N GLY A 83 17.01 -21.47 -23.46
CA GLY A 83 17.29 -20.85 -22.16
C GLY A 83 17.38 -19.32 -22.10
N LYS A 84 16.89 -18.59 -23.10
CA LYS A 84 16.65 -17.13 -23.04
C LYS A 84 15.22 -16.92 -22.54
N ARG A 85 14.94 -15.89 -21.73
CA ARG A 85 13.56 -15.53 -21.34
C ARG A 85 12.94 -14.74 -22.51
N PRO A 86 12.15 -15.34 -23.44
CA PRO A 86 11.51 -14.57 -24.49
C PRO A 86 10.47 -13.59 -23.90
N PRO A 87 10.12 -12.52 -24.63
CA PRO A 87 8.95 -11.69 -24.31
C PRO A 87 7.71 -12.57 -24.11
N ARG A 88 6.86 -12.24 -23.12
CA ARG A 88 5.66 -13.03 -22.80
C ARG A 88 4.53 -12.84 -23.81
N TYR A 89 4.51 -11.68 -24.45
CA TYR A 89 3.64 -11.32 -25.56
C TYR A 89 4.49 -10.95 -26.76
N SER A 90 3.94 -11.10 -27.98
CA SER A 90 4.57 -10.50 -29.15
C SER A 90 4.61 -8.96 -29.01
N PRO A 91 5.54 -8.24 -29.66
CA PRO A 91 5.62 -6.79 -29.56
C PRO A 91 4.29 -6.07 -29.84
N LYS A 92 3.52 -6.58 -30.82
CA LYS A 92 2.19 -6.09 -31.18
C LYS A 92 1.17 -6.23 -30.03
N HIS A 93 1.15 -7.36 -29.33
CA HIS A 93 0.16 -7.63 -28.28
C HIS A 93 0.62 -7.16 -26.89
N ASN A 94 1.90 -6.81 -26.73
CA ASN A 94 2.42 -6.36 -25.45
C ASN A 94 2.09 -4.90 -25.17
N THR A 95 1.98 -4.06 -26.19
CA THR A 95 1.62 -2.64 -26.02
C THR A 95 0.09 -2.53 -26.00
N LEU A 96 -0.44 -1.82 -25.01
CA LEU A 96 -1.86 -1.52 -24.92
C LEU A 96 -2.20 -0.38 -25.88
N ASP A 97 -3.33 -0.48 -26.59
CA ASP A 97 -3.77 0.54 -27.56
C ASP A 97 -3.98 1.90 -26.89
N LYS A 98 -4.49 1.88 -25.65
CA LYS A 98 -4.55 3.02 -24.74
C LYS A 98 -3.91 2.61 -23.42
N PRO A 99 -3.06 3.46 -22.82
CA PRO A 99 -2.53 3.17 -21.49
C PRO A 99 -3.65 3.09 -20.45
N HIS A 100 -3.52 2.16 -19.51
CA HIS A 100 -4.46 1.97 -18.42
C HIS A 100 -4.04 2.85 -17.23
N ASP A 101 -4.83 3.88 -16.91
CA ASP A 101 -4.60 4.74 -15.77
C ASP A 101 -5.10 4.11 -14.46
N LEU A 102 -4.17 3.71 -13.61
CA LEU A 102 -4.43 3.11 -12.30
C LEU A 102 -4.36 4.12 -11.14
N GLY A 103 -4.34 5.43 -11.44
CA GLY A 103 -4.37 6.53 -10.48
C GLY A 103 -2.99 6.92 -9.95
N CYS A 104 -2.18 5.93 -9.55
CA CYS A 104 -0.79 6.15 -9.13
C CYS A 104 0.24 5.73 -10.19
N MET A 105 -0.24 5.22 -11.34
CA MET A 105 0.60 4.66 -12.40
C MET A 105 -0.18 4.61 -13.70
N LEU A 106 0.51 4.85 -14.82
CA LEU A 106 0.04 4.59 -16.16
C LEU A 106 0.63 3.29 -16.69
N VAL A 107 -0.20 2.27 -16.93
CA VAL A 107 0.24 0.97 -17.45
C VAL A 107 0.13 0.96 -18.97
N GLU A 108 1.25 0.86 -19.66
CA GLU A 108 1.29 0.82 -21.14
C GLU A 108 1.48 -0.59 -21.70
N LYS A 109 1.92 -1.53 -20.85
CA LYS A 109 2.31 -2.88 -21.28
C LYS A 109 1.44 -3.96 -20.64
N LYS A 110 0.93 -4.86 -21.47
CA LYS A 110 0.19 -6.06 -21.06
C LYS A 110 1.03 -7.01 -20.19
N SER A 111 2.36 -7.01 -20.35
CA SER A 111 3.28 -7.76 -19.50
C SER A 111 3.14 -7.43 -18.01
N TRP A 112 2.75 -6.20 -17.66
CA TRP A 112 2.46 -5.82 -16.28
C TRP A 112 1.32 -6.67 -15.69
N TYR A 113 0.21 -6.82 -16.44
CA TYR A 113 -0.89 -7.70 -16.03
C TYR A 113 -0.47 -9.17 -15.97
N TYR A 114 0.45 -9.62 -16.83
CA TYR A 114 0.98 -10.98 -16.78
C TYR A 114 1.79 -11.26 -15.53
N GLU A 115 2.65 -10.32 -15.14
CA GLU A 115 3.42 -10.40 -13.89
C GLU A 115 2.50 -10.44 -12.67
N LEU A 116 1.44 -9.63 -12.69
CA LEU A 116 0.42 -9.63 -11.65
C LEU A 116 -0.36 -10.94 -11.58
N ALA A 117 -0.95 -11.37 -12.71
CA ALA A 117 -1.91 -12.47 -12.77
C ALA A 117 -1.30 -13.88 -12.70
N THR A 118 0.01 -14.03 -12.90
CA THR A 118 0.65 -15.35 -13.08
C THR A 118 1.55 -15.69 -11.90
N SER A 119 1.21 -16.71 -11.13
CA SER A 119 2.14 -17.33 -10.18
C SER A 119 3.15 -18.23 -10.91
N PRO A 120 4.42 -18.31 -10.47
CA PRO A 120 5.06 -17.56 -9.37
C PRO A 120 5.89 -16.38 -9.91
N VAL A 121 5.31 -15.50 -10.74
CA VAL A 121 6.05 -14.35 -11.28
C VAL A 121 6.23 -13.30 -10.19
N TRP A 122 7.45 -12.75 -10.10
CA TRP A 122 7.81 -11.78 -9.07
C TRP A 122 7.04 -10.48 -9.29
N LEU A 123 6.50 -9.93 -8.20
CA LEU A 123 5.88 -8.62 -8.21
C LEU A 123 6.92 -7.55 -7.87
N TRP A 124 6.95 -6.51 -8.68
CA TRP A 124 7.76 -5.31 -8.46
C TRP A 124 7.04 -4.31 -7.56
N ASP A 125 7.79 -3.32 -7.09
CA ASP A 125 7.29 -2.19 -6.30
C ASP A 125 6.03 -1.55 -6.91
N GLU A 126 6.03 -1.31 -8.22
CA GLU A 126 4.89 -0.78 -8.97
C GLU A 126 3.59 -1.58 -8.75
N HIS A 127 3.68 -2.92 -8.74
CA HIS A 127 2.51 -3.79 -8.52
C HIS A 127 2.01 -3.70 -7.08
N ILE A 128 2.95 -3.65 -6.12
CA ILE A 128 2.64 -3.51 -4.70
C ILE A 128 1.97 -2.16 -4.44
N ASP A 129 2.52 -1.07 -4.97
CA ASP A 129 2.00 0.28 -4.75
C ASP A 129 0.62 0.48 -5.38
N VAL A 130 0.37 -0.05 -6.57
CA VAL A 130 -0.97 -0.05 -7.17
C VAL A 130 -1.96 -0.82 -6.29
N ALA A 131 -1.61 -2.02 -5.83
CA ALA A 131 -2.49 -2.78 -4.95
C ALA A 131 -2.81 -2.01 -3.66
N PHE A 132 -1.82 -1.35 -3.07
CA PHE A 132 -1.98 -0.55 -1.85
C PHE A 132 -2.81 0.71 -2.08
N HIS A 133 -2.64 1.37 -3.23
CA HIS A 133 -3.45 2.50 -3.64
C HIS A 133 -4.93 2.11 -3.65
N TYR A 134 -5.28 0.98 -4.26
CA TYR A 134 -6.66 0.52 -4.30
C TYR A 134 -7.18 -0.01 -2.97
N LEU A 135 -6.34 -0.63 -2.13
CA LEU A 135 -6.72 -1.01 -0.76
C LEU A 135 -7.03 0.23 0.10
N LYS A 136 -6.32 1.33 -0.12
CA LYS A 136 -6.60 2.62 0.52
C LYS A 136 -7.93 3.21 0.04
N LYS A 137 -8.22 3.15 -1.27
CA LYS A 137 -9.55 3.52 -1.81
C LYS A 137 -10.64 2.64 -1.20
N LYS A 138 -10.42 1.32 -1.07
CA LYS A 138 -11.33 0.38 -0.40
C LYS A 138 -11.65 0.82 1.04
N ILE A 139 -10.65 1.19 1.85
CA ILE A 139 -10.89 1.75 3.21
C ILE A 139 -11.78 3.00 3.14
N ARG A 140 -11.53 3.91 2.18
CA ARG A 140 -12.29 5.16 2.01
C ARG A 140 -13.73 4.92 1.54
N GLN A 141 -13.96 3.87 0.76
CA GLN A 141 -15.26 3.56 0.16
C GLN A 141 -16.19 2.82 1.12
N PHE A 142 -15.65 1.98 2.01
CA PHE A 142 -16.47 1.16 2.92
C PHE A 142 -16.42 1.68 4.36
N PRO A 143 -17.51 2.30 4.89
CA PRO A 143 -17.52 2.88 6.24
C PRO A 143 -17.12 1.92 7.37
N LYS A 144 -17.49 0.63 7.26
CA LYS A 144 -17.10 -0.40 8.23
C LYS A 144 -15.57 -0.56 8.33
N LEU A 145 -14.84 -0.38 7.22
CA LEU A 145 -13.39 -0.45 7.21
C LEU A 145 -12.76 0.81 7.81
N LYS A 146 -13.34 2.00 7.61
CA LYS A 146 -12.86 3.25 8.25
C LYS A 146 -12.83 3.16 9.78
N GLN A 147 -13.83 2.51 10.37
CA GLN A 147 -13.92 2.33 11.83
C GLN A 147 -12.74 1.54 12.41
N ARG A 148 -12.01 0.79 11.57
CA ARG A 148 -10.83 0.04 12.00
C ARG A 148 -9.64 0.93 12.33
N LYS A 149 -9.63 2.21 11.93
CA LYS A 149 -8.52 3.14 12.17
C LYS A 149 -7.19 2.56 11.68
N VAL A 150 -7.18 2.09 10.42
CA VAL A 150 -6.00 1.53 9.74
C VAL A 150 -5.65 2.43 8.56
N THR A 151 -4.35 2.59 8.30
CA THR A 151 -3.83 3.24 7.09
C THR A 151 -2.77 2.38 6.41
N THR A 152 -2.50 2.65 5.14
CA THR A 152 -1.43 1.99 4.37
C THR A 152 -0.45 3.02 3.81
N VAL A 153 0.83 2.67 3.76
CA VAL A 153 1.89 3.44 3.08
C VAL A 153 2.58 2.55 2.04
N GLY A 154 3.07 3.15 0.97
CA GLY A 154 3.67 2.42 -0.15
C GLY A 154 5.13 2.01 0.08
N THR A 155 5.72 1.37 -0.94
CA THR A 155 7.09 0.86 -0.94
C THR A 155 8.11 1.97 -0.71
N PHE A 156 7.90 3.14 -1.33
CA PHE A 156 8.73 4.35 -1.16
C PHE A 156 8.96 4.70 0.31
N PHE A 157 7.90 4.67 1.14
CA PHE A 157 8.00 5.05 2.55
C PHE A 157 8.98 4.14 3.28
N SER A 158 8.81 2.82 3.14
CA SER A 158 9.65 1.83 3.83
C SER A 158 11.12 1.92 3.38
N ALA A 159 11.36 2.06 2.08
CA ALA A 159 12.69 2.16 1.50
C ALA A 159 13.39 3.45 1.94
N LYS A 160 12.68 4.58 1.90
CA LYS A 160 13.21 5.89 2.29
C LYS A 160 13.50 5.95 3.80
N VAL A 161 12.63 5.42 4.66
CA VAL A 161 12.89 5.34 6.11
C VAL A 161 14.14 4.51 6.40
N CYS A 162 14.28 3.33 5.79
CA CYS A 162 15.48 2.51 5.99
C CYS A 162 16.75 3.16 5.44
N SER A 163 16.68 3.86 4.29
CA SER A 163 17.81 4.61 3.74
C SER A 163 18.23 5.78 4.64
N LEU A 164 17.27 6.57 5.12
CA LEU A 164 17.53 7.69 6.04
C LEU A 164 18.09 7.22 7.37
N TRP A 165 17.65 6.06 7.87
CA TRP A 165 18.22 5.45 9.05
C TRP A 165 19.72 5.17 8.91
N THR A 166 20.14 4.58 7.78
CA THR A 166 21.57 4.33 7.50
C THR A 166 22.39 5.63 7.50
N ILE A 167 21.85 6.71 6.93
CA ILE A 167 22.50 8.02 6.92
C ILE A 167 22.57 8.60 8.35
N TYR A 168 21.46 8.54 9.09
CA TYR A 168 21.38 9.04 10.46
C TYR A 168 22.36 8.31 11.39
N GLN A 169 22.46 6.98 11.29
CA GLN A 169 23.42 6.19 12.07
C GLN A 169 24.87 6.62 11.83
N ALA A 170 25.23 6.94 10.58
CA ALA A 170 26.60 7.30 10.23
C ALA A 170 26.99 8.68 10.78
N THR A 171 26.08 9.65 10.73
CA THR A 171 26.35 11.04 11.13
C THR A 171 25.14 11.71 11.81
N PRO A 172 24.79 11.33 13.05
CA PRO A 172 23.57 11.81 13.70
C PRO A 172 23.57 13.33 13.95
N ASP A 173 24.71 13.90 14.35
CA ASP A 173 24.84 15.34 14.67
C ASP A 173 24.76 16.25 13.43
N LYS A 174 24.96 15.68 12.24
CA LYS A 174 24.93 16.40 10.96
C LYS A 174 23.74 15.98 10.09
N PHE A 175 22.82 15.21 10.64
CA PHE A 175 21.70 14.69 9.88
C PHE A 175 20.75 15.82 9.46
N ASP A 176 20.56 15.97 8.16
CA ASP A 176 19.61 16.92 7.60
C ASP A 176 18.18 16.38 7.71
N TRP A 177 17.40 16.97 8.62
CA TRP A 177 15.99 16.63 8.82
C TRP A 177 15.10 17.06 7.65
N GLY A 178 15.55 17.97 6.78
CA GLY A 178 14.82 18.36 5.55
C GLY A 178 14.62 17.17 4.60
N CYS A 179 15.57 16.23 4.58
CA CYS A 179 15.48 14.99 3.82
C CYS A 179 14.31 14.06 4.24
N CYS A 180 13.66 14.35 5.37
CA CYS A 180 12.49 13.62 5.88
C CYS A 180 11.14 14.26 5.49
N ASP A 181 11.11 15.35 4.72
CA ASP A 181 9.88 16.09 4.40
C ASP A 181 8.76 15.19 3.84
N SER A 182 9.09 14.42 2.80
CA SER A 182 8.13 13.48 2.18
C SER A 182 7.60 12.43 3.17
N ILE A 183 8.44 11.96 4.10
CA ILE A 183 8.04 11.03 5.15
C ILE A 183 7.08 11.69 6.14
N PHE A 184 7.38 12.91 6.57
CA PHE A 184 6.50 13.68 7.46
C PHE A 184 5.15 13.98 6.81
N ARG A 185 5.12 14.36 5.53
CA ARG A 185 3.88 14.58 4.77
C ARG A 185 3.02 13.30 4.67
N ILE A 186 3.65 12.14 4.46
CA ILE A 186 2.96 10.84 4.49
C ILE A 186 2.38 10.56 5.88
N MET A 187 3.15 10.76 6.94
CA MET A 187 2.68 10.56 8.33
C MET A 187 1.51 11.50 8.69
N LEU A 188 1.56 12.74 8.21
CA LEU A 188 0.50 13.73 8.41
C LEU A 188 -0.74 13.43 7.57
N GLY A 189 -0.63 12.63 6.50
CA GLY A 189 -1.74 12.31 5.62
C GLY A 189 -2.16 13.47 4.71
N VAL A 190 -1.25 14.42 4.42
CA VAL A 190 -1.59 15.64 3.68
C VAL A 190 -1.59 15.48 2.16
N ARG A 191 -0.85 14.52 1.60
CA ARG A 191 -0.90 14.29 0.14
C ARG A 191 -2.19 13.54 -0.21
N VAL A 192 -2.81 13.82 -1.36
CA VAL A 192 -4.01 13.11 -1.86
C VAL A 192 -3.76 11.59 -1.93
N GLN A 193 -2.54 11.22 -2.33
CA GLN A 193 -2.07 9.84 -2.40
C GLN A 193 -1.78 9.23 -1.01
N SER A 194 -1.65 10.04 0.05
CA SER A 194 -1.43 9.55 1.41
C SER A 194 -2.69 8.89 1.98
N GLY A 195 -2.48 7.89 2.84
CA GLY A 195 -3.57 7.32 3.62
C GLY A 195 -4.09 8.28 4.69
N ALA A 196 -4.90 7.77 5.61
CA ALA A 196 -5.27 8.53 6.79
C ALA A 196 -4.03 8.93 7.61
N SER A 197 -4.08 10.11 8.22
CA SER A 197 -3.05 10.64 9.12
C SER A 197 -2.76 9.68 10.26
N TRP A 198 -1.48 9.52 10.63
CA TRP A 198 -1.05 8.61 11.70
C TRP A 198 -1.58 9.03 13.08
N PHE A 199 -1.96 10.29 13.23
CA PHE A 199 -2.63 10.84 14.41
C PHE A 199 -4.03 10.26 14.61
N ASP A 200 -4.71 9.93 13.52
CA ASP A 200 -6.13 9.56 13.51
C ASP A 200 -6.33 8.03 13.41
N VAL A 201 -5.25 7.28 13.15
CA VAL A 201 -5.24 5.81 13.05
C VAL A 201 -4.51 5.14 14.20
N ASN A 202 -4.75 3.85 14.40
CA ASN A 202 -4.06 3.02 15.38
C ASN A 202 -3.03 2.11 14.70
N THR A 203 -3.26 1.71 13.46
CA THR A 203 -2.39 0.77 12.76
C THR A 203 -1.94 1.33 11.42
N VAL A 204 -0.65 1.17 11.12
CA VAL A 204 -0.06 1.47 9.81
C VAL A 204 0.46 0.18 9.20
N LEU A 205 0.02 -0.13 7.99
CA LEU A 205 0.47 -1.30 7.22
C LEU A 205 1.39 -0.85 6.08
N MET A 206 2.55 -1.48 5.93
CA MET A 206 3.54 -1.13 4.93
C MET A 206 4.22 -2.36 4.34
N PRO A 207 4.50 -2.40 3.03
CA PRO A 207 5.35 -3.44 2.47
C PRO A 207 6.79 -3.14 2.87
N ILE A 208 7.64 -4.16 2.95
CA ILE A 208 9.08 -3.97 3.04
C ILE A 208 9.78 -4.97 2.14
N TYR A 209 10.74 -4.49 1.36
CA TYR A 209 11.63 -5.34 0.60
C TYR A 209 12.88 -5.65 1.44
N LEU A 210 13.02 -6.92 1.82
CA LEU A 210 14.16 -7.42 2.59
C LEU A 210 15.29 -7.77 1.60
N GLY A 211 16.16 -6.80 1.30
CA GLY A 211 17.17 -6.89 0.24
C GLY A 211 18.06 -8.14 0.26
N ASP A 212 18.58 -8.49 1.44
CA ASP A 212 19.43 -9.68 1.64
C ASP A 212 18.70 -11.01 1.38
N LEU A 213 17.37 -10.99 1.48
CA LEU A 213 16.50 -12.15 1.25
C LEU A 213 15.83 -12.09 -0.13
N LYS A 214 15.93 -10.96 -0.84
CA LYS A 214 15.19 -10.67 -2.08
C LYS A 214 13.69 -10.99 -1.93
N HIS A 215 13.11 -10.51 -0.83
CA HIS A 215 11.80 -10.95 -0.36
C HIS A 215 10.91 -9.77 0.04
N TRP A 216 9.66 -9.76 -0.43
CA TRP A 216 8.63 -8.86 0.08
C TRP A 216 7.98 -9.43 1.34
N ALA A 217 7.95 -8.65 2.41
CA ALA A 217 7.19 -8.93 3.62
C ALA A 217 6.23 -7.78 3.95
N LEU A 218 5.29 -8.03 4.83
CA LEU A 218 4.41 -7.00 5.40
C LEU A 218 4.89 -6.61 6.81
N VAL A 219 4.96 -5.31 7.08
CA VAL A 219 5.12 -4.74 8.41
C VAL A 219 3.81 -4.09 8.86
N LYS A 220 3.33 -4.51 10.03
CA LYS A 220 2.23 -3.86 10.76
C LYS A 220 2.83 -3.12 11.94
N LEU A 221 2.73 -1.79 11.92
CA LEU A 221 3.06 -0.92 13.03
C LEU A 221 1.78 -0.58 13.80
N GLU A 222 1.73 -1.00 15.06
CA GLU A 222 0.66 -0.61 16.00
C GLU A 222 1.12 0.61 16.81
N LEU A 223 0.44 1.74 16.61
CA LEU A 223 0.74 3.03 17.24
C LEU A 223 0.20 3.13 18.66
N THR A 224 -0.73 2.25 19.08
CA THR A 224 -1.28 2.28 20.43
C THR A 224 -0.28 1.77 21.47
N ASN A 225 0.44 0.68 21.15
CA ASN A 225 1.43 0.06 22.03
C ASN A 225 2.85 0.16 21.49
N TRP A 226 3.04 0.82 20.33
CA TRP A 226 4.32 0.95 19.65
C TRP A 226 5.01 -0.39 19.45
N THR A 227 4.38 -1.29 18.69
CA THR A 227 4.91 -2.61 18.32
C THR A 227 4.93 -2.81 16.81
N ILE A 228 5.92 -3.58 16.33
CA ILE A 228 6.03 -4.02 14.94
C ILE A 228 5.77 -5.52 14.87
N GLU A 229 4.82 -5.92 14.03
CA GLU A 229 4.62 -7.31 13.61
C GLU A 229 5.09 -7.45 12.14
N VAL A 230 5.91 -8.46 11.87
CA VAL A 230 6.40 -8.78 10.51
C VAL A 230 5.73 -10.06 10.04
N TYR A 231 4.99 -9.97 8.95
CA TYR A 231 4.32 -11.09 8.28
C TYR A 231 5.20 -11.51 7.11
N ASP A 232 5.98 -12.55 7.37
CA ASP A 232 6.98 -13.11 6.46
C ASP A 232 6.48 -14.44 5.88
N SER A 233 6.20 -14.46 4.58
CA SER A 233 5.74 -15.68 3.90
C SER A 233 6.89 -16.60 3.51
N LEU A 234 8.14 -16.21 3.76
CA LEU A 234 9.32 -17.01 3.50
C LEU A 234 9.93 -17.47 4.83
N GLN A 235 9.80 -18.75 5.16
CA GLN A 235 10.52 -19.34 6.28
C GLN A 235 11.67 -20.18 5.74
N HIS A 236 12.86 -19.80 6.15
CA HIS A 236 14.06 -20.62 5.99
C HIS A 236 14.64 -20.97 7.35
N GLU A 237 15.25 -22.14 7.44
CA GLU A 237 16.03 -22.54 8.61
C GLU A 237 17.28 -21.66 8.77
N GLY A 238 17.79 -21.55 10.00
CA GLY A 238 19.03 -20.83 10.30
C GLY A 238 18.87 -19.31 10.47
N PRO A 239 19.78 -18.48 9.91
CA PRO A 239 19.89 -17.05 10.23
C PRO A 239 18.79 -16.17 9.63
N HIS A 240 17.73 -16.75 9.06
CA HIS A 240 16.65 -16.05 8.36
C HIS A 240 16.00 -14.95 9.20
N ASN A 241 15.52 -15.29 10.40
CA ASN A 241 14.88 -14.33 11.29
C ASN A 241 15.82 -13.17 11.68
N SER A 242 17.13 -13.42 11.78
CA SER A 242 18.11 -12.36 12.02
C SER A 242 18.19 -11.40 10.83
N LYS A 243 18.19 -11.91 9.59
CA LYS A 243 18.16 -11.08 8.38
C LYS A 243 16.88 -10.27 8.25
N VAL A 244 15.73 -10.86 8.60
CA VAL A 244 14.45 -10.14 8.66
C VAL A 244 14.55 -8.96 9.65
N ARG A 245 15.11 -9.21 10.84
CA ARG A 245 15.29 -8.17 11.87
C ARG A 245 16.22 -7.04 11.42
N VAL A 246 17.31 -7.38 10.73
CA VAL A 246 18.21 -6.39 10.13
C VAL A 246 17.45 -5.58 9.07
N GLY A 247 16.69 -6.23 8.19
CA GLY A 247 15.93 -5.55 7.14
C GLY A 247 14.87 -4.57 7.66
N VAL A 248 14.24 -4.85 8.81
CA VAL A 248 13.24 -3.96 9.43
C VAL A 248 13.84 -3.01 10.47
N GLU A 249 15.16 -3.05 10.70
CA GLU A 249 15.80 -2.26 11.77
C GLU A 249 15.57 -0.76 11.59
N GLY A 250 15.64 -0.26 10.35
CA GLY A 250 15.38 1.15 10.05
C GLY A 250 13.97 1.58 10.46
N LEU A 251 12.96 0.73 10.23
CA LEU A 251 11.61 1.01 10.69
C LEU A 251 11.53 1.00 12.23
N SER A 252 12.14 0.01 12.88
CA SER A 252 12.11 -0.13 14.35
C SER A 252 12.78 1.05 15.07
N LYS A 253 13.91 1.54 14.54
CA LYS A 253 14.75 2.53 15.21
C LYS A 253 14.51 3.96 14.76
N PHE A 254 14.16 4.19 13.49
CA PHE A 254 14.02 5.55 12.95
C PHE A 254 12.60 6.12 13.05
N ILE A 255 11.56 5.28 12.99
CA ILE A 255 10.17 5.74 13.16
C ILE A 255 9.94 6.48 14.49
N PRO A 256 10.47 6.02 15.66
CA PRO A 256 10.34 6.77 16.91
C PRO A 256 10.97 8.17 16.88
N LEU A 257 12.10 8.34 16.19
CA LEU A 257 12.75 9.64 16.02
C LEU A 257 11.91 10.56 15.12
N LEU A 258 11.35 10.02 14.03
CA LEU A 258 10.41 10.73 13.17
C LEU A 258 9.13 11.13 13.92
N ALA A 259 8.61 10.23 14.75
CA ALA A 259 7.44 10.46 15.58
C ALA A 259 7.65 11.59 16.59
N GLU A 260 8.82 11.65 17.23
CA GLU A 260 9.21 12.75 18.11
C GLU A 260 9.26 14.07 17.34
N LYS A 261 9.96 14.10 16.20
CA LYS A 261 10.10 15.33 15.37
C LYS A 261 8.78 15.85 14.83
N ASN A 262 7.86 14.94 14.49
CA ASN A 262 6.53 15.29 14.00
C ASN A 262 5.49 15.47 15.14
N SER A 263 5.91 15.48 16.40
CA SER A 263 5.03 15.58 17.58
C SER A 263 3.94 14.49 17.68
N LEU A 264 4.13 13.33 17.04
CA LEU A 264 3.15 12.25 17.03
C LEU A 264 2.94 11.68 18.45
N PHE A 265 3.97 11.67 19.30
CA PHE A 265 3.87 11.18 20.67
C PHE A 265 2.88 11.98 21.56
N GLU A 266 2.54 13.22 21.20
CA GLU A 266 1.50 13.99 21.92
C GLU A 266 0.11 13.35 21.76
N PHE A 267 -0.12 12.61 20.67
CA PHE A 267 -1.39 11.98 20.34
C PHE A 267 -1.34 10.46 20.44
N LYS A 268 -0.16 9.89 20.29
CA LYS A 268 0.15 8.46 20.40
C LYS A 268 1.25 8.27 21.45
N PRO A 269 0.96 8.54 22.74
CA PRO A 269 1.96 8.44 23.79
C PRO A 269 2.51 7.02 23.88
N ARG A 270 3.72 6.90 24.42
CA ARG A 270 4.41 5.63 24.58
C ARG A 270 4.78 5.42 26.03
N ASP A 271 4.79 4.16 26.44
CA ASP A 271 5.30 3.71 27.73
C ASP A 271 6.42 2.67 27.52
N PRO A 272 7.67 2.94 27.92
CA PRO A 272 8.16 4.21 28.48
C PRO A 272 8.20 5.35 27.44
N PRO A 273 8.13 6.63 27.86
CA PRO A 273 8.21 7.75 26.94
C PRO A 273 9.61 7.86 26.32
N GLY A 274 9.67 8.12 25.02
CA GLY A 274 10.92 8.35 24.30
C GLY A 274 11.02 7.64 22.95
N ASN A 275 12.15 7.89 22.28
CA ASN A 275 12.45 7.43 20.92
C ASN A 275 13.16 6.06 20.86
N TYR A 276 13.00 5.22 21.89
CA TYR A 276 13.59 3.87 21.93
C TYR A 276 13.17 3.00 20.73
N SER A 277 13.93 1.96 20.41
CA SER A 277 13.55 1.04 19.33
C SER A 277 12.17 0.40 19.59
N ILE A 278 11.37 0.28 18.53
CA ILE A 278 10.07 -0.41 18.58
C ILE A 278 10.29 -1.92 18.61
N PRO A 279 9.73 -2.68 19.57
CA PRO A 279 9.83 -4.12 19.61
C PRO A 279 9.30 -4.77 18.33
N VAL A 280 10.06 -5.72 17.77
CA VAL A 280 9.74 -6.43 16.52
C VAL A 280 9.39 -7.88 16.82
N THR A 281 8.21 -8.31 16.39
CA THR A 281 7.75 -9.70 16.43
C THR A 281 7.61 -10.23 15.00
N ILE A 282 8.33 -11.31 14.68
CA ILE A 282 8.11 -12.05 13.42
C ILE A 282 6.96 -13.02 13.67
N MET A 283 5.89 -12.88 12.90
CA MET A 283 4.67 -13.65 13.09
C MET A 283 4.89 -15.13 12.75
N LYS A 284 4.52 -16.01 13.68
CA LYS A 284 4.63 -17.46 13.54
C LYS A 284 3.28 -18.05 13.13
N TYR A 285 3.32 -19.29 12.62
CA TYR A 285 2.13 -20.08 12.25
C TYR A 285 1.25 -19.41 11.18
N ILE A 286 1.86 -18.57 10.33
CA ILE A 286 1.25 -18.06 9.10
C ILE A 286 1.66 -18.95 7.92
N HIS A 287 0.82 -19.01 6.89
CA HIS A 287 1.13 -19.79 5.71
C HIS A 287 2.41 -19.31 5.04
N GLN A 288 3.18 -20.29 4.58
CA GLN A 288 4.44 -20.10 3.91
C GLN A 288 4.25 -20.28 2.41
N GLN A 289 4.98 -19.49 1.62
CA GLN A 289 5.00 -19.65 0.17
C GLN A 289 5.70 -20.96 -0.20
N ALA A 290 5.11 -21.74 -1.10
CA ALA A 290 5.74 -22.95 -1.62
C ALA A 290 6.70 -22.66 -2.80
N ASN A 291 6.67 -21.44 -3.32
CA ASN A 291 7.42 -21.00 -4.49
C ASN A 291 8.23 -19.74 -4.22
N GLY A 292 9.17 -19.41 -5.11
CA GLY A 292 10.06 -18.26 -4.93
C GLY A 292 9.51 -16.90 -5.35
N GLY A 293 8.24 -16.77 -5.76
CA GLY A 293 7.76 -15.54 -6.42
C GLY A 293 6.46 -14.95 -5.90
N ASP A 294 5.74 -15.64 -5.03
CA ASP A 294 4.45 -15.18 -4.50
C ASP A 294 4.53 -14.24 -3.30
N CYS A 295 5.73 -13.95 -2.78
CA CYS A 295 5.93 -13.05 -1.63
C CYS A 295 5.20 -11.70 -1.72
N GLY A 296 5.20 -11.09 -2.92
CA GLY A 296 4.45 -9.86 -3.15
C GLY A 296 2.94 -10.03 -3.02
N MET A 297 2.40 -11.15 -3.53
CA MET A 297 0.96 -11.44 -3.40
C MET A 297 0.58 -11.80 -1.95
N PHE A 298 1.43 -12.54 -1.24
CA PHE A 298 1.28 -12.77 0.20
C PHE A 298 1.23 -11.44 0.96
N THR A 299 2.13 -10.50 0.65
CA THR A 299 2.15 -9.16 1.25
C THR A 299 0.83 -8.42 1.00
N ILE A 300 0.35 -8.38 -0.25
CA ILE A 300 -0.93 -7.73 -0.61
C ILE A 300 -2.11 -8.38 0.14
N LYS A 301 -2.21 -9.71 0.17
CA LYS A 301 -3.34 -10.40 0.82
C LYS A 301 -3.30 -10.33 2.33
N ASN A 302 -2.11 -10.36 2.95
CA ASN A 302 -1.99 -10.14 4.39
C ASN A 302 -2.55 -8.76 4.77
N ILE A 303 -2.27 -7.72 3.99
CA ILE A 303 -2.80 -6.38 4.26
C ILE A 303 -4.31 -6.33 4.10
N GLU A 304 -4.83 -6.82 2.98
CA GLU A 304 -6.28 -6.81 2.76
C GLU A 304 -7.01 -7.57 3.88
N CYS A 305 -6.44 -8.69 4.33
CA CYS A 305 -6.94 -9.47 5.45
C CYS A 305 -6.96 -8.66 6.76
N LEU A 306 -5.87 -7.96 7.09
CA LEU A 306 -5.78 -7.11 8.29
C LEU A 306 -6.69 -5.87 8.21
N ILE A 307 -6.85 -5.26 7.04
CA ILE A 307 -7.79 -4.15 6.81
C ILE A 307 -9.22 -4.61 7.12
N GLU A 308 -9.60 -5.82 6.69
CA GLU A 308 -10.90 -6.42 6.97
C GLU A 308 -11.04 -6.98 8.39
N GLY A 309 -9.99 -6.93 9.22
CA GLY A 309 -9.98 -7.48 10.57
C GLY A 309 -10.10 -9.00 10.60
N ARG A 310 -9.64 -9.68 9.55
CA ARG A 310 -9.63 -11.14 9.45
C ARG A 310 -8.28 -11.69 9.92
N ASP A 311 -8.29 -12.97 10.28
CA ASP A 311 -7.09 -13.69 10.70
C ASP A 311 -6.35 -14.26 9.49
N VAL A 312 -5.13 -13.77 9.27
CA VAL A 312 -4.28 -14.14 8.12
C VAL A 312 -4.06 -15.65 8.00
N ARG A 313 -4.08 -16.37 9.12
CA ARG A 313 -3.82 -17.83 9.19
C ARG A 313 -4.88 -18.65 8.47
N TYR A 314 -6.07 -18.11 8.28
CA TYR A 314 -7.16 -18.83 7.59
C TYR A 314 -7.40 -18.32 6.16
N TRP A 315 -6.95 -17.11 5.85
CA TRP A 315 -7.33 -16.44 4.60
C TRP A 315 -6.20 -16.33 3.59
N VAL A 316 -4.96 -16.21 4.05
CA VAL A 316 -3.79 -16.00 3.18
C VAL A 316 -3.08 -17.32 3.03
N ILE A 317 -3.54 -18.15 2.09
CA ILE A 317 -3.05 -19.52 1.90
C ILE A 317 -2.37 -19.69 0.54
N ASP A 318 -1.26 -20.41 0.49
CA ASP A 318 -0.44 -20.61 -0.72
C ASP A 318 -1.25 -21.12 -1.92
N ALA A 319 -2.11 -22.12 -1.68
CA ALA A 319 -2.98 -22.72 -2.70
C ALA A 319 -3.94 -21.73 -3.38
N ARG A 320 -4.16 -20.54 -2.81
CA ARG A 320 -5.02 -19.49 -3.38
C ARG A 320 -4.24 -18.35 -4.05
N MET A 321 -2.91 -18.36 -4.02
CA MET A 321 -2.14 -17.24 -4.57
C MET A 321 -2.39 -17.03 -6.06
N GLN A 322 -2.47 -18.10 -6.85
CA GLN A 322 -2.80 -18.00 -8.28
C GLN A 322 -4.17 -17.37 -8.53
N ILE A 323 -5.20 -17.78 -7.78
CA ILE A 323 -6.56 -17.24 -7.99
C ILE A 323 -6.65 -15.78 -7.50
N PHE A 324 -5.99 -15.43 -6.39
CA PHE A 324 -5.94 -14.05 -5.91
C PHE A 324 -5.21 -13.12 -6.88
N ARG A 325 -4.13 -13.59 -7.50
CA ARG A 325 -3.42 -12.86 -8.57
C ARG A 325 -4.32 -12.59 -9.77
N GLU A 326 -5.01 -13.63 -10.26
CA GLU A 326 -5.93 -13.50 -11.39
C GLU A 326 -7.06 -12.51 -11.08
N TRP A 327 -7.67 -12.63 -9.91
CA TRP A 327 -8.75 -11.73 -9.49
C TRP A 327 -8.30 -10.29 -9.37
N LEU A 328 -7.16 -10.04 -8.70
CA LEU A 328 -6.62 -8.69 -8.58
C LEU A 328 -6.33 -8.07 -9.95
N ALA A 329 -5.71 -8.83 -10.87
CA ALA A 329 -5.45 -8.36 -12.22
C ALA A 329 -6.75 -8.08 -13.00
N CYS A 330 -7.76 -8.95 -12.88
CA CYS A 330 -9.06 -8.78 -13.50
C CYS A 330 -9.77 -7.52 -12.99
N TYR A 331 -9.76 -7.28 -11.68
CA TYR A 331 -10.35 -6.09 -11.07
C TYR A 331 -9.72 -4.79 -11.56
N LEU A 332 -8.38 -4.72 -11.58
CA LEU A 332 -7.65 -3.54 -12.06
C LEU A 332 -7.83 -3.32 -13.57
N TRP A 333 -7.81 -4.40 -14.35
CA TRP A 333 -8.04 -4.35 -15.79
C TRP A 333 -9.44 -3.81 -16.11
N SER A 334 -10.46 -4.40 -15.47
CA SER A 334 -11.86 -4.00 -15.65
C SER A 334 -12.10 -2.55 -15.23
N HIS A 335 -11.49 -2.12 -14.11
CA HIS A 335 -11.57 -0.74 -13.65
C HIS A 335 -10.93 0.26 -14.61
N SER A 336 -9.77 -0.09 -15.16
CA SER A 336 -9.07 0.75 -16.15
C SER A 336 -9.87 0.93 -17.44
N ASN A 337 -10.48 -0.14 -17.95
CA ASN A 337 -11.32 -0.07 -19.14
C ASN A 337 -12.53 0.85 -18.92
N ARG A 338 -13.19 0.76 -17.76
CA ARG A 338 -14.31 1.67 -17.42
C ARG A 338 -13.90 3.15 -17.41
N LYS A 339 -12.69 3.45 -16.90
CA LYS A 339 -12.13 4.81 -16.97
C LYS A 339 -11.94 5.28 -18.42
N LEU A 340 -11.41 4.41 -19.29
CA LEU A 340 -11.19 4.73 -20.71
C LEU A 340 -12.48 4.96 -21.49
N ASP A 341 -13.52 4.20 -21.19
CA ASP A 341 -14.83 4.31 -21.84
C ASP A 341 -15.63 5.53 -21.36
N GLN A 342 -15.05 6.36 -20.47
CA GLN A 342 -15.69 7.52 -19.82
C GLN A 342 -17.00 7.17 -19.09
N THR A 343 -17.26 5.89 -18.86
CA THR A 343 -18.42 5.40 -18.11
C THR A 343 -18.27 5.63 -16.60
N TYR A 344 -17.09 6.06 -16.16
CA TYR A 344 -16.75 6.25 -14.76
C TYR A 344 -15.73 7.39 -14.55
N LYS A 345 -16.04 8.34 -13.68
CA LYS A 345 -15.06 9.26 -13.09
C LYS A 345 -14.60 8.68 -11.75
N SER A 346 -13.29 8.53 -11.60
CA SER A 346 -12.66 8.03 -10.39
C SER A 346 -12.76 9.04 -9.24
N ASP A 347 -13.05 8.57 -8.03
CA ASP A 347 -12.95 9.39 -6.81
C ASP A 347 -11.50 9.84 -6.64
N ASP A 348 -11.28 11.17 -6.66
CA ASP A 348 -10.01 11.90 -6.44
C ASP A 348 -8.75 11.19 -6.94
N ASP A 349 -8.52 11.25 -8.25
CA ASP A 349 -7.18 11.15 -8.85
C ASP A 349 -6.57 12.58 -8.91
N GLY A 350 -6.53 13.26 -7.76
CA GLY A 350 -5.97 14.62 -7.64
C GLY A 350 -4.51 14.65 -8.11
N GLU A 351 -4.15 15.77 -8.76
CA GLU A 351 -2.90 15.99 -9.49
C GLU A 351 -1.65 15.43 -8.78
N THR A 352 -0.89 14.67 -9.56
CA THR A 352 0.38 14.05 -9.16
C THR A 352 1.51 15.08 -9.26
N ASP A 353 1.76 15.84 -8.21
CA ASP A 353 3.06 16.49 -8.06
C ASP A 353 4.01 15.53 -7.33
N PHE A 354 5.06 15.13 -8.06
CA PHE A 354 6.10 14.19 -7.62
C PHE A 354 7.01 14.82 -6.57
#